data_AF-A0A1I6P9K9-F1
#
_entry.id   AF-A0A1I6P9K9-F1
#
_cell.length_a   1.000
_cell.length_b   1.000
_cell.length_c   1.000
_cell.angle_alpha   90.00
_cell.angle_beta   90.00
_cell.angle_gamma   90.00
#
_symmetry.space_group_name_H-M   'P 1'
#
loop_
_entity.id
_entity.type
_entity.pdbx_description
1 polymer ?
#
loop_
_entity_poly.entity_id
_entity_poly.type
_entity_poly.pdbx_seq_one_letter_code
_entity_poly.pdbx_strand_id
1 'polypeptide(L)'
;MERTVFKNQNFYILLITFPGILLCWNLWTFWNSKNLIALIPAIIQIIILGLIFTKNKQAKLAIKIWAIILIAGPSLSILGNTIKVLLGDEILSKIMPLIIQILILTAGLYINHFNNTTVEVKNIEEFQNQ
;
A
#
# COMPACT_ATOMS: atom_id res chain seq x y z
N MET A 1 -27.54 1.97 2.79
CA MET A 1 -26.26 2.58 2.34
C MET A 1 -25.13 1.60 2.62
N GLU A 2 -24.15 1.46 1.73
CA GLU A 2 -23.07 0.48 1.90
C GLU A 2 -21.86 1.08 2.65
N ARG A 3 -21.27 0.30 3.56
CA ARG A 3 -20.06 0.68 4.31
C ARG A 3 -19.04 -0.45 4.34
N THR A 4 -17.78 -0.08 4.46
CA THR A 4 -16.69 -1.03 4.63
C THR A 4 -16.54 -1.41 6.10
N VAL A 5 -16.54 -2.71 6.38
CA VAL A 5 -16.34 -3.29 7.70
C VAL A 5 -14.99 -4.02 7.72
N PHE A 6 -14.13 -3.63 8.65
CA PHE A 6 -12.84 -4.27 8.90
C PHE A 6 -13.01 -5.27 10.03
N LYS A 7 -12.95 -6.58 9.74
CA LYS A 7 -13.12 -7.65 10.74
C LYS A 7 -11.92 -7.79 11.68
N ASN A 8 -10.73 -7.50 11.17
CA ASN A 8 -9.49 -7.64 11.91
C ASN A 8 -8.95 -6.26 12.32
N GLN A 9 -8.95 -5.98 13.63
CA GLN A 9 -8.48 -4.70 14.18
C GLN A 9 -6.98 -4.47 13.94
N ASN A 10 -6.15 -5.51 14.05
CA ASN A 10 -4.72 -5.38 13.80
C ASN A 10 -4.44 -5.00 12.34
N PHE A 11 -5.20 -5.59 11.40
CA PHE A 11 -5.10 -5.24 9.99
C PHE A 11 -5.58 -3.80 9.73
N TYR A 12 -6.65 -3.37 10.39
CA TYR A 12 -7.12 -1.98 10.30
C TYR A 12 -6.07 -0.98 10.80
N ILE A 13 -5.45 -1.26 11.96
CA ILE A 13 -4.35 -0.43 12.49
C ILE A 13 -3.18 -0.42 11.50
N LEU A 14 -2.77 -1.58 10.99
CA LEU A 14 -1.70 -1.69 10.00
C LEU A 14 -1.99 -0.86 8.74
N LEU A 15 -3.22 -0.90 8.24
CA LEU A 15 -3.68 -0.11 7.09
C LEU A 15 -3.70 1.40 7.33
N ILE A 16 -3.69 1.86 8.58
CA ILE A 16 -3.57 3.27 8.91
C ILE A 16 -2.09 3.63 9.11
N THR A 17 -1.38 2.84 9.90
CA THR A 17 0.01 3.13 10.28
C THR A 17 0.94 3.03 9.09
N PHE A 18 0.79 2.03 8.22
CA PHE A 18 1.71 1.82 7.11
C PHE A 18 1.62 2.93 6.05
N PRO A 19 0.43 3.28 5.50
CA PRO A 19 0.31 4.46 4.64
C PRO A 19 0.61 5.77 5.37
N GLY A 20 0.33 5.87 6.68
CA GLY A 20 0.65 7.04 7.50
C GLY A 20 2.15 7.31 7.59
N ILE A 21 2.96 6.28 7.84
CA ILE A 21 4.43 6.39 7.85
C ILE A 21 4.93 6.80 6.47
N LEU A 22 4.42 6.19 5.40
CA LEU A 22 4.81 6.55 4.03
C LEU A 22 4.41 7.99 3.68
N LEU A 23 3.28 8.48 4.19
CA LEU A 23 2.85 9.85 4.01
C LEU A 23 3.81 10.82 4.70
N CYS A 24 4.17 10.57 5.95
CA CYS A 24 5.17 11.35 6.66
C CYS A 24 6.50 11.38 5.89
N TRP A 25 6.93 10.23 5.34
CA TRP A 25 8.15 10.14 4.54
C TRP A 25 8.07 10.97 3.25
N ASN A 26 6.97 10.89 2.51
CA ASN A 26 6.78 11.66 1.27
C ASN A 26 6.72 13.16 1.54
N LEU A 27 6.04 13.59 2.62
CA LEU A 27 6.00 14.99 3.04
C LEU A 27 7.37 15.51 3.48
N TRP A 28 8.11 14.71 4.25
CA TRP A 28 9.50 15.03 4.63
C TRP A 28 10.40 15.17 3.41
N THR A 29 10.26 14.26 2.44
CA THR A 29 11.03 14.31 1.18
C THR A 29 10.68 15.55 0.37
N PHE A 30 9.39 15.89 0.24
CA PHE A 30 8.95 17.11 -0.42
C PHE A 30 9.56 18.36 0.22
N TRP A 31 9.54 18.44 1.55
CA TRP A 31 10.08 19.59 2.29
C TRP A 31 11.58 19.80 2.03
N ASN A 32 12.36 18.71 2.05
CA ASN A 32 13.81 18.79 1.89
C ASN A 32 14.27 18.92 0.44
N SER A 33 13.61 18.22 -0.48
CA SER A 33 14.03 18.18 -1.89
C SER A 33 13.36 19.25 -2.77
N LYS A 34 12.31 19.91 -2.26
CA LYS A 34 11.40 20.80 -3.03
C LYS A 34 10.84 20.15 -4.30
N ASN A 35 10.87 18.82 -4.38
CA ASN A 35 10.44 18.08 -5.56
C ASN A 35 8.92 17.85 -5.52
N LEU A 36 8.18 18.58 -6.35
CA LEU A 36 6.73 18.44 -6.50
C LEU A 36 6.27 17.02 -6.86
N ILE A 37 7.14 16.22 -7.48
CA ILE A 37 6.83 14.82 -7.82
C ILE A 37 6.58 13.98 -6.55
N ALA A 38 7.23 14.31 -5.43
CA ALA A 38 7.01 13.64 -4.14
C ALA A 38 5.62 13.91 -3.55
N LEU A 39 4.89 14.92 -4.05
CA LEU A 39 3.54 15.25 -3.61
C LEU A 39 2.49 14.27 -4.16
N ILE A 40 2.74 13.70 -5.35
CA ILE A 40 1.82 12.75 -6.01
C ILE A 40 1.53 11.54 -5.12
N PRO A 41 2.54 10.78 -4.61
CA PRO A 41 2.28 9.64 -3.74
C PRO A 41 1.64 10.08 -2.40
N ALA A 42 1.96 11.28 -1.90
CA ALA A 42 1.32 11.80 -0.68
C ALA A 42 -0.18 12.04 -0.86
N ILE A 43 -0.61 12.67 -1.97
CA ILE A 43 -2.04 12.91 -2.26
C ILE A 43 -2.80 11.57 -2.34
N ILE A 44 -2.24 10.59 -3.05
CA ILE A 44 -2.84 9.25 -3.17
C ILE A 44 -3.01 8.62 -1.77
N GLN A 45 -2.02 8.74 -0.90
CA GLN A 45 -2.08 8.21 0.46
C GLN A 45 -3.13 8.92 1.33
N ILE A 46 -3.29 10.24 1.21
CA ILE A 46 -4.34 10.99 1.89
C ILE A 46 -5.72 10.47 1.48
N ILE A 47 -5.94 10.27 0.17
CA ILE A 47 -7.22 9.77 -0.35
C ILE A 47 -7.54 8.39 0.23
N ILE A 48 -6.55 7.47 0.19
CA ILE A 48 -6.73 6.11 0.71
C ILE A 48 -7.02 6.13 2.21
N LEU A 49 -6.25 6.89 2.99
CA LEU A 49 -6.46 7.03 4.43
C LEU A 49 -7.85 7.62 4.73
N GLY A 50 -8.27 8.65 3.98
CA GLY A 50 -9.61 9.23 4.10
C GLY A 50 -10.72 8.21 3.86
N LEU A 51 -10.58 7.36 2.85
CA LEU A 51 -11.55 6.28 2.59
C LEU A 51 -11.58 5.23 3.71
N ILE A 52 -10.41 4.88 4.26
CA ILE A 52 -10.27 3.93 5.39
C ILE A 52 -10.90 4.50 6.66
N PHE A 53 -10.61 5.76 7.01
CA PHE A 53 -11.16 6.42 8.19
C PHE A 53 -12.67 6.59 8.12
N THR A 54 -13.18 7.00 6.95
CA THR A 54 -14.63 7.18 6.74
C THR A 54 -15.38 5.86 6.55
N LYS A 55 -14.68 4.71 6.51
CA LYS A 55 -15.25 3.38 6.23
C LYS A 55 -16.12 3.38 4.96
N ASN A 56 -15.72 4.17 3.97
CA ASN A 56 -16.46 4.32 2.72
C ASN A 56 -16.51 2.98 1.98
N LYS A 57 -17.59 2.68 1.24
CA LYS A 57 -17.70 1.46 0.41
C LYS A 57 -16.54 1.29 -0.59
N GLN A 58 -15.94 2.40 -1.03
CA GLN A 58 -14.80 2.41 -1.95
C GLN A 58 -13.46 2.08 -1.27
N ALA A 59 -13.39 2.02 0.07
CA ALA A 59 -12.15 1.73 0.79
C ALA A 59 -11.55 0.38 0.40
N LYS A 60 -12.38 -0.67 0.32
CA LYS A 60 -11.92 -2.02 -0.10
C LYS A 60 -11.27 -2.00 -1.48
N LEU A 61 -11.90 -1.30 -2.43
CA LEU A 61 -11.37 -1.18 -3.79
C LEU A 61 -10.09 -0.34 -3.84
N ALA A 62 -10.05 0.79 -3.12
CA ALA A 62 -8.88 1.66 -3.05
C ALA A 62 -7.67 0.93 -2.45
N ILE A 63 -7.86 0.19 -1.35
CA ILE A 63 -6.80 -0.65 -0.73
C ILE A 63 -6.30 -1.69 -1.73
N LYS A 64 -7.21 -2.34 -2.48
CA LYS A 64 -6.84 -3.35 -3.48
C LYS A 64 -6.00 -2.75 -4.60
N ILE A 65 -6.42 -1.63 -5.17
CA ILE A 65 -5.67 -0.93 -6.23
C ILE A 65 -4.29 -0.52 -5.72
N TRP A 66 -4.25 0.05 -4.52
CA TRP A 66 -3.00 0.48 -3.91
C TRP A 66 -2.04 -0.70 -3.64
N ALA A 67 -2.55 -1.82 -3.16
CA ALA A 67 -1.78 -3.04 -2.97
C ALA A 67 -1.21 -3.57 -4.30
N ILE A 68 -1.99 -3.53 -5.39
CA ILE A 68 -1.52 -3.91 -6.73
C ILE A 68 -0.36 -3.01 -7.18
N ILE A 69 -0.46 -1.70 -6.97
CA ILE A 69 0.63 -0.75 -7.30
C ILE A 69 1.89 -1.07 -6.47
N LEU A 70 1.72 -1.33 -5.17
CA LEU A 70 2.81 -1.73 -4.26
C LEU A 70 3.47 -3.05 -4.67
N ILE A 71 2.74 -3.97 -5.31
CA ILE A 71 3.28 -5.22 -5.84
C ILE A 71 4.01 -4.97 -7.16
N ALA A 72 3.42 -4.19 -8.07
CA ALA A 72 3.90 -4.02 -9.43
C ALA A 72 5.30 -3.39 -9.48
N GLY A 73 5.53 -2.30 -8.73
CA GLY A 73 6.81 -1.57 -8.76
C GLY A 73 8.02 -2.44 -8.37
N PRO A 74 8.02 -3.04 -7.16
CA PRO A 74 9.06 -3.96 -6.73
C PRO A 74 9.19 -5.20 -7.62
N SER A 75 8.09 -5.77 -8.12
CA SER A 75 8.17 -6.93 -9.03
C SER A 75 8.96 -6.58 -10.29
N LEU A 76 8.67 -5.41 -10.89
CA LEU A 76 9.35 -4.95 -12.09
C LEU A 76 10.83 -4.67 -11.84
N SER A 77 11.16 -4.06 -10.71
CA SER A 77 12.56 -3.74 -10.44
C SER A 77 13.37 -4.92 -9.90
N ILE A 78 12.77 -5.93 -9.26
CA ILE A 78 13.42 -7.23 -9.00
C ILE A 78 13.76 -7.88 -10.35
N LEU A 79 12.80 -7.98 -11.27
CA LEU A 79 13.04 -8.53 -12.61
C LEU A 79 14.17 -7.80 -13.34
N GLY A 80 14.12 -6.46 -13.36
CA GLY A 80 15.15 -5.64 -13.99
C GLY A 80 16.55 -5.81 -13.37
N ASN A 81 16.63 -5.92 -12.05
CA ASN A 81 17.91 -6.15 -11.37
C ASN A 81 18.45 -7.57 -11.61
N THR A 82 17.59 -8.59 -11.67
CA THR A 82 18.01 -9.97 -12.01
C THR A 82 18.60 -10.05 -13.41
N ILE A 83 17.98 -9.37 -14.39
CA ILE A 83 18.52 -9.30 -15.76
C ILE A 83 19.90 -8.64 -15.78
N LYS A 84 20.07 -7.53 -15.05
CA LYS A 84 21.36 -6.83 -14.98
C LYS A 84 22.48 -7.70 -14.38
N VAL A 85 22.17 -8.42 -13.30
CA VAL A 85 23.10 -9.37 -12.68
C VAL A 85 23.49 -10.46 -13.67
N LEU A 86 22.55 -10.99 -14.45
CA LEU A 86 22.83 -11.99 -15.49
C LEU A 86 23.76 -11.45 -16.60
N LEU A 87 23.69 -10.16 -16.88
CA LEU A 87 24.52 -9.47 -17.88
C LEU A 87 25.91 -9.07 -17.36
N GLY A 88 26.24 -9.38 -16.09
CA GLY A 88 27.57 -9.17 -15.51
C GLY A 88 27.72 -7.96 -14.58
N ASP A 89 26.62 -7.30 -14.19
CA ASP A 89 26.67 -6.23 -13.18
C ASP A 89 27.06 -6.77 -11.79
N GLU A 90 27.78 -5.95 -10.99
CA GLU A 90 28.18 -6.31 -9.62
C GLU A 90 26.98 -6.50 -8.67
N ILE A 91 26.82 -7.73 -8.18
CA ILE A 91 25.76 -8.15 -7.24
C ILE A 91 25.77 -7.35 -5.93
N LEU A 92 26.94 -7.07 -5.36
CA LEU A 92 27.05 -6.49 -4.01
C LEU A 92 26.37 -5.12 -3.90
N SER A 93 26.43 -4.32 -4.98
CA SER A 93 25.76 -3.01 -5.06
C SER A 93 24.23 -3.11 -5.12
N LYS A 94 23.66 -4.29 -5.41
CA LYS A 94 22.23 -4.52 -5.63
C LYS A 94 21.53 -5.23 -4.47
N ILE A 95 22.27 -5.85 -3.54
CA ILE A 95 21.69 -6.63 -2.44
C ILE A 95 20.75 -5.79 -1.57
N MET A 96 21.22 -4.64 -1.07
CA MET A 96 20.40 -3.81 -0.17
C MET A 96 19.14 -3.26 -0.86
N PRO A 97 19.21 -2.72 -2.09
CA PRO A 97 18.02 -2.38 -2.87
C PRO A 97 17.06 -3.56 -3.03
N LEU A 98 17.55 -4.75 -3.40
CA LEU A 98 16.73 -5.94 -3.60
C LEU A 98 15.98 -6.36 -2.33
N ILE A 99 16.64 -6.33 -1.16
CA ILE A 99 16.00 -6.63 0.13
C ILE A 99 14.83 -5.68 0.38
N ILE A 100 15.03 -4.37 0.19
CA ILE A 100 13.97 -3.37 0.35
C ILE A 100 12.80 -3.67 -0.60
N GLN A 101 13.07 -4.05 -1.84
CA GLN A 101 12.01 -4.37 -2.80
C GLN A 101 11.23 -5.62 -2.40
N ILE A 102 11.91 -6.66 -1.92
CA ILE A 102 11.26 -7.87 -1.43
C ILE A 102 10.36 -7.55 -0.22
N LEU A 103 10.81 -6.70 0.69
CA LEU A 103 10.00 -6.24 1.83
C LEU A 103 8.76 -5.47 1.38
N ILE A 104 8.89 -4.56 0.41
CA ILE A 104 7.74 -3.81 -0.12
C ILE A 104 6.77 -4.75 -0.87
N LEU A 105 7.30 -5.68 -1.66
CA LEU A 105 6.51 -6.68 -2.39
C LEU A 105 5.70 -7.56 -1.43
N THR A 106 6.35 -8.10 -0.41
CA THR A 106 5.70 -8.94 0.60
C THR A 106 4.64 -8.18 1.38
N ALA A 107 4.90 -6.91 1.73
CA ALA A 107 3.89 -6.04 2.33
C ALA A 107 2.67 -5.84 1.40
N GLY A 108 2.89 -5.57 0.10
CA GLY A 108 1.83 -5.43 -0.88
C GLY A 108 0.98 -6.71 -1.02
N LEU A 109 1.62 -7.88 -1.08
CA LEU A 109 0.93 -9.18 -1.12
C LEU A 109 0.11 -9.42 0.14
N TYR A 110 0.67 -9.14 1.32
CA TYR A 110 0.00 -9.28 2.61
C TYR A 110 -1.25 -8.38 2.66
N ILE A 111 -1.11 -7.11 2.28
CA ILE A 111 -2.23 -6.15 2.28
C ILE A 111 -3.33 -6.60 1.33
N ASN A 112 -2.99 -7.06 0.12
CA ASN A 112 -3.99 -7.56 -0.83
C ASN A 112 -4.72 -8.80 -0.30
N HIS A 113 -3.98 -9.76 0.29
CA HIS A 113 -4.57 -10.97 0.87
C HIS A 113 -5.54 -10.63 2.01
N PHE A 114 -5.10 -9.83 2.99
CA PHE A 114 -5.92 -9.46 4.14
C PHE A 114 -7.09 -8.55 3.77
N ASN A 115 -6.96 -7.69 2.76
CA ASN A 115 -8.08 -6.90 2.26
C ASN A 115 -9.17 -7.79 1.63
N ASN A 116 -8.81 -8.88 0.96
CA ASN A 116 -9.79 -9.79 0.39
C ASN A 116 -10.49 -10.66 1.45
N THR A 117 -9.78 -11.02 2.53
CA THR A 117 -10.29 -11.94 3.55
C THR A 117 -10.96 -11.25 4.74
N THR A 118 -10.52 -10.05 5.11
CA THR A 118 -10.96 -9.38 6.37
C THR A 118 -11.78 -8.11 6.16
N VAL A 119 -11.87 -7.62 4.91
CA VAL A 119 -12.61 -6.39 4.59
C VAL A 119 -13.85 -6.74 3.78
N GLU A 120 -15.00 -6.31 4.28
CA GLU A 120 -16.30 -6.57 3.65
C GLU A 120 -17.04 -5.26 3.39
N VAL A 121 -17.81 -5.21 2.30
CA VAL A 121 -18.74 -4.12 2.04
C VAL A 121 -20.12 -4.65 2.39
N LYS A 122 -20.75 -4.07 3.41
CA LYS A 122 -22.08 -4.48 3.91
C LYS A 122 -23.10 -3.36 3.72
N ASN A 123 -24.35 -3.71 3.48
CA ASN A 123 -25.45 -2.75 3.46
C ASN A 123 -25.95 -2.50 4.89
N ILE A 124 -26.19 -1.24 5.25
CA ILE A 124 -26.62 -0.81 6.60
C ILE A 124 -27.96 -1.45 7.04
N GLU A 125 -28.80 -1.90 6.11
CA GLU A 125 -30.09 -2.52 6.42
C GLU A 125 -29.94 -3.90 7.11
N GLU A 126 -28.82 -4.60 6.93
CA GLU A 126 -28.55 -5.87 7.64
C GLU A 126 -28.04 -5.67 9.07
N PHE A 127 -27.59 -4.45 9.44
CA PHE A 127 -27.05 -4.15 10.77
C PHE A 127 -28.14 -3.92 11.84
N GLN A 128 -29.39 -3.69 11.44
CA GLN A 128 -30.50 -3.44 12.38
C GLN A 128 -31.29 -4.71 12.75
N ASN A 129 -31.00 -5.84 12.11
CA ASN A 129 -31.69 -7.12 12.32
C ASN A 129 -30.82 -8.21 12.97
N GLN A 130 -29.67 -7.82 13.56
CA GLN A 130 -28.81 -8.67 14.42
C GLN A 130 -28.63 -7.98 15.76
#